data_AF-A0A7W0X0F6-F1
#
_entry.id   AF-A0A7W0X0F6-F1
#
_cell.length_a   1.000
_cell.length_b   1.000
_cell.length_c   1.000
_cell.angle_alpha   90.00
_cell.angle_beta   90.00
_cell.angle_gamma   90.00
#
_symmetry.space_group_name_H-M   'P 1'
#
loop_
_entity.id
_entity.type
_entity.pdbx_description
1 polymer ?
#
loop_
_entity_poly.entity_id
_entity_poly.type
_entity_poly.pdbx_seq_one_letter_code
_entity_poly.pdbx_strand_id
1 'polypeptide(L)'
;MKTAILLATFAFAIASGAAIADVPSKVSFTARLVNEETGDALTGAHRVKFELFDAATGGASVWLEGRQFEIEDDGLLFASLGETKALDAAVFDGRALWLEVTLDDKVMEPRIALDSVPYAIRAHAATEADKVGGKTVNDLQSRITGTCASGSFVQNVNPDGTVTCGAGATGTGDITEVLAGSGLQGGGPSGSVTLGLLQSCAVGQVLKWTGTAWTCQADAVGTGDITSVVAGPGLMGGGTTGDVTVSLLTTCGVSQVLKWNGSTWVCAMDIDTDTNSGGDITSVTTSAASGLVGGVASGDAALSLLTNCGTGQILKWTGAAWGCAADVDTDTNSGGDITDVVAGNGLSGGGASGAATLDIGGGFGIVVNANNIQLDTAATDTRYVNSTGDTMTGSLDMGNQRIFNRGCPAGYIKAGPA
;
A
#
# COMPACT_ATOMS: atom_id res chain seq x y z
N MET A 1 -42.47 19.48 86.88
CA MET A 1 -41.75 18.51 86.02
C MET A 1 -42.08 18.79 84.57
N LYS A 2 -41.09 19.27 83.80
CA LYS A 2 -40.86 19.04 82.36
C LYS A 2 -39.68 19.91 81.95
N THR A 3 -38.50 19.34 82.16
CA THR A 3 -37.20 19.75 81.64
C THR A 3 -37.23 19.67 80.12
N ALA A 4 -36.95 20.77 79.43
CA ALA A 4 -36.69 20.78 77.99
C ALA A 4 -35.32 21.43 77.76
N ILE A 5 -34.46 20.65 77.12
CA ILE A 5 -33.03 20.85 76.93
C ILE A 5 -32.81 21.90 75.84
N LEU A 6 -32.16 23.01 76.19
CA LEU A 6 -31.70 24.01 75.23
C LEU A 6 -30.38 23.50 74.62
N LEU A 7 -30.44 23.04 73.38
CA LEU A 7 -29.27 22.60 72.61
C LEU A 7 -28.48 23.85 72.20
N ALA A 8 -27.47 24.22 72.98
CA ALA A 8 -26.56 25.32 72.66
C ALA A 8 -25.56 24.88 71.57
N THR A 9 -25.83 25.27 70.32
CA THR A 9 -24.85 25.21 69.22
C THR A 9 -23.66 26.11 69.56
N PHE A 10 -22.53 25.49 69.91
CA PHE A 10 -21.25 26.16 70.12
C PHE A 10 -20.66 26.51 68.75
N ALA A 11 -20.90 27.73 68.28
CA ALA A 11 -20.25 28.27 67.09
C ALA A 11 -18.77 28.52 67.42
N PHE A 12 -17.89 27.60 66.99
CA PHE A 12 -16.44 27.77 67.08
C PHE A 12 -16.02 28.80 66.02
N ALA A 13 -16.08 30.09 66.38
CA ALA A 13 -15.52 31.17 65.58
C ALA A 13 -13.99 31.03 65.60
N ILE A 14 -13.42 30.49 64.52
CA ILE A 14 -11.99 30.54 64.26
C ILE A 14 -11.67 32.02 63.97
N ALA A 15 -11.34 32.77 65.02
CA ALA A 15 -10.73 34.07 64.87
C ALA A 15 -9.31 33.84 64.33
N SER A 16 -9.14 34.05 63.02
CA SER A 16 -7.83 34.18 62.39
C SER A 16 -7.17 35.42 62.98
N GLY A 17 -6.51 35.26 64.13
CA GLY A 17 -5.64 36.29 64.67
C GLY A 17 -4.49 36.47 63.69
N ALA A 18 -4.57 37.50 62.85
CA ALA A 18 -3.39 37.99 62.16
C ALA A 18 -2.41 38.41 63.25
N ALA A 19 -1.36 37.62 63.45
CA ALA A 19 -0.23 38.04 64.25
C ALA A 19 0.39 39.23 63.52
N ILE A 20 0.08 40.45 63.97
CA ILE A 20 0.85 41.62 63.60
C ILE A 20 2.18 41.45 64.32
N ALA A 21 3.16 40.86 63.63
CA ALA A 21 4.54 40.92 64.05
C ALA A 21 4.95 42.39 63.92
N ASP A 22 4.99 43.10 65.04
CA ASP A 22 5.48 44.47 65.08
C ASP A 22 6.96 44.45 64.67
N VAL A 23 7.27 45.03 63.51
CA VAL A 23 8.65 45.12 63.02
C VAL A 23 9.34 46.16 63.90
N PRO A 24 10.47 45.84 64.58
CA PRO A 24 11.15 46.82 65.42
C PRO A 24 11.44 48.12 64.66
N SER A 25 10.80 49.22 65.08
CA SER A 25 10.91 50.55 64.46
C SER A 25 12.14 51.32 64.92
N LYS A 26 13.24 50.62 65.21
CA LYS A 26 14.48 51.19 65.74
C LYS A 26 15.63 50.92 64.78
N VAL A 27 16.47 51.92 64.58
CA VAL A 27 17.68 51.81 63.74
C VAL A 27 18.90 52.06 64.61
N SER A 28 19.86 51.14 64.59
CA SER A 28 21.14 51.34 65.26
C SER A 28 22.01 52.34 64.50
N PHE A 29 22.52 53.34 65.21
CA PHE A 29 23.52 54.26 64.72
C PHE A 29 24.75 54.19 65.64
N THR A 30 25.93 54.07 65.03
CA THR A 30 27.19 54.06 65.76
C THR A 30 28.16 55.04 65.13
N ALA A 31 28.80 55.85 65.95
CA ALA A 31 29.83 56.80 65.51
C ALA A 31 30.94 56.89 66.54
N ARG A 32 32.10 57.38 66.12
CA ARG A 32 33.17 57.79 67.01
C ARG A 32 33.28 59.31 66.99
N LEU A 33 33.15 59.93 68.15
CA LEU A 33 33.18 61.37 68.34
C LEU A 33 34.58 61.78 68.79
N VAL A 34 35.19 62.70 68.04
CA VAL A 34 36.52 63.25 68.34
C VAL A 34 36.48 64.76 68.32
N ASN A 35 37.34 65.39 69.11
CA ASN A 35 37.60 66.81 69.04
C ASN A 35 38.27 67.12 67.69
N GLU A 36 37.71 68.06 66.93
CA GLU A 36 38.23 68.40 65.60
C GLU A 36 39.64 69.03 65.64
N GLU A 37 39.96 69.77 66.71
CA GLU A 37 41.23 70.48 66.86
C GLU A 37 42.33 69.57 67.42
N THR A 38 42.01 68.71 68.39
CA THR A 38 43.01 67.88 69.09
C THR A 38 43.03 66.42 68.64
N GLY A 39 41.95 65.93 68.03
CA GLY A 39 41.79 64.52 67.63
C GLY A 39 41.49 63.56 68.79
N ASP A 40 41.41 64.07 70.03
CA ASP A 40 41.09 63.28 71.21
C ASP A 40 39.63 62.81 71.19
N ALA A 41 39.35 61.68 71.82
CA ALA A 41 37.97 61.21 72.01
C ALA A 41 37.17 62.20 72.87
N LEU A 42 35.94 62.49 72.46
CA LEU A 42 34.99 63.23 73.29
C LEU A 42 34.39 62.30 74.35
N THR A 43 34.30 62.73 75.60
CA THR A 43 33.85 61.92 76.74
C THR A 43 32.88 62.68 77.64
N GLY A 44 31.99 61.95 78.33
CA GLY A 44 30.99 62.51 79.22
C GLY A 44 29.67 62.88 78.52
N ALA A 45 28.90 63.76 79.15
CA ALA A 45 27.55 64.13 78.72
C ALA A 45 27.55 65.03 77.49
N HIS A 46 27.01 64.53 76.37
CA HIS A 46 26.87 65.27 75.13
C HIS A 46 25.43 65.22 74.60
N ARG A 47 24.92 66.34 74.08
CA ARG A 47 23.60 66.37 73.43
C ARG A 47 23.76 66.07 71.94
N VAL A 48 23.15 64.99 71.50
CA VAL A 48 23.15 64.57 70.09
C VAL A 48 21.74 64.67 69.52
N LYS A 49 21.59 65.39 68.42
CA LYS A 49 20.37 65.49 67.62
C LYS A 49 20.56 64.74 66.30
N PHE A 50 19.59 63.91 65.95
CA PHE A 50 19.52 63.17 64.71
C PHE A 50 18.34 63.67 63.91
N GLU A 51 18.59 64.05 62.66
CA GLU A 51 17.56 64.63 61.80
C GLU A 51 17.66 64.03 60.40
N LEU A 52 16.55 63.54 59.87
CA LEU A 52 16.46 62.99 58.52
C LEU A 52 15.90 64.05 57.58
N PHE A 53 16.59 64.26 56.47
CA PHE A 53 16.22 65.19 55.41
C PHE A 53 15.94 64.46 54.11
N ASP A 54 15.12 65.07 53.26
CA ASP A 54 14.78 64.60 51.90
C ASP A 54 15.78 65.05 50.82
N ALA A 55 16.88 65.70 51.20
CA ALA A 55 17.96 66.11 50.31
C ALA A 55 19.34 66.10 51.01
N ALA A 56 20.39 65.88 50.22
CA ALA A 56 21.79 65.89 50.69
C ALA A 56 22.25 67.25 51.25
N THR A 57 21.65 68.35 50.78
CA THR A 57 21.90 69.72 51.23
C THR A 57 20.58 70.51 51.14
N GLY A 58 20.26 71.33 52.13
CA GLY A 58 18.94 71.97 52.22
C GLY A 58 17.85 70.96 52.58
N GLY A 59 16.77 70.91 51.79
CA GLY A 59 15.68 69.95 51.99
C GLY A 59 14.79 70.21 53.21
N ALA A 60 13.68 69.48 53.30
CA ALA A 60 12.80 69.47 54.45
C ALA A 60 13.21 68.40 55.46
N SER A 61 13.13 68.74 56.75
CA SER A 61 13.24 67.77 57.83
C SER A 61 11.97 66.90 57.86
N VAL A 62 12.14 65.59 57.66
CA VAL A 62 11.03 64.62 57.67
C VAL A 62 10.92 63.89 59.01
N TRP A 63 12.02 63.84 59.77
CA TRP A 63 12.05 63.23 61.09
C TRP A 63 13.20 63.81 61.91
N LEU A 64 12.98 63.95 63.22
CA LEU A 64 13.95 64.52 64.15
C LEU A 64 13.76 63.87 65.51
N GLU A 65 14.88 63.48 66.13
CA GLU A 65 14.96 63.20 67.55
C GLU A 65 16.24 63.79 68.14
N GLY A 66 16.26 64.07 69.44
CA GLY A 66 17.47 64.53 70.11
C GLY A 66 17.48 64.13 71.57
N ARG A 67 18.63 63.68 72.05
CA ARG A 67 18.83 63.15 73.40
C ARG A 67 20.22 63.47 73.92
N GLN A 68 20.37 63.37 75.23
CA GLN A 68 21.68 63.39 75.87
C GLN A 68 22.21 61.96 75.93
N PHE A 69 23.50 61.80 75.61
CA PHE A 69 24.24 60.54 75.69
C PHE A 69 25.44 60.75 76.61
N GLU A 70 25.75 59.72 77.40
CA GLU A 70 27.01 59.64 78.13
C GLU A 70 28.00 58.85 77.26
N ILE A 71 29.10 59.50 76.86
CA ILE A 71 30.11 58.92 75.98
C ILE A 71 31.28 58.38 76.82
N GLU A 72 31.64 57.12 76.59
CA GLU A 72 32.77 56.46 77.26
C GLU A 72 34.14 56.96 76.75
N ASP A 73 35.22 56.55 77.41
CA ASP A 73 36.58 57.08 77.20
C ASP A 73 37.15 56.89 75.78
N ASP A 74 36.54 56.05 74.95
CA ASP A 74 36.96 55.78 73.57
C ASP A 74 36.26 56.65 72.50
N GLY A 75 35.28 57.47 72.93
CA GLY A 75 34.50 58.37 72.08
C GLY A 75 33.39 57.66 71.30
N LEU A 76 33.05 56.42 71.61
CA LEU A 76 32.01 55.68 70.88
C LEU A 76 30.60 56.06 71.34
N LEU A 77 29.78 56.45 70.36
CA LEU A 77 28.35 56.65 70.51
C LEU A 77 27.59 55.44 69.97
N PHE A 78 26.76 54.83 70.80
CA PHE A 78 25.76 53.84 70.39
C PHE A 78 24.37 54.42 70.59
N ALA A 79 23.71 54.78 69.49
CA ALA A 79 22.36 55.31 69.52
C ALA A 79 21.37 54.34 68.86
N SER A 80 20.21 54.16 69.48
CA SER A 80 19.05 53.53 68.83
C SER A 80 18.09 54.63 68.40
N LEU A 81 18.06 54.95 67.11
CA LEU A 81 17.14 55.92 66.52
C LEU A 81 15.72 55.37 66.53
N GLY A 82 14.72 56.23 66.73
CA GLY A 82 13.31 55.83 66.75
C GLY A 82 12.74 55.64 68.16
N GLU A 83 13.48 56.03 69.20
CA GLU A 83 13.09 55.80 70.60
C GLU A 83 12.12 56.83 71.14
N THR A 84 12.32 58.10 70.80
CA THR A 84 11.45 59.19 71.28
C THR A 84 10.46 59.64 70.20
N LYS A 85 10.82 59.48 68.92
CA LYS A 85 9.94 59.69 67.78
C LYS A 85 9.99 58.47 66.88
N ALA A 86 8.87 57.78 66.70
CA ALA A 86 8.83 56.56 65.90
C ALA A 86 9.38 56.78 64.49
N LEU A 87 10.17 55.80 64.01
CA LEU A 87 10.56 55.67 62.62
C LEU A 87 9.61 54.68 61.96
N ASP A 88 8.57 55.21 61.30
CA ASP A 88 7.51 54.42 60.69
C ASP A 88 7.59 54.44 59.15
N ALA A 89 6.61 53.79 58.52
CA ALA A 89 6.51 53.73 57.07
C ALA A 89 6.25 55.10 56.41
N ALA A 90 5.78 56.11 57.16
CA ALA A 90 5.64 57.47 56.63
C ALA A 90 7.01 58.17 56.54
N VAL A 91 7.94 57.86 57.45
CA VAL A 91 9.33 58.30 57.34
C VAL A 91 10.04 57.55 56.21
N PHE A 92 9.92 56.22 56.17
CA PHE A 92 10.55 55.35 55.17
C PHE A 92 9.61 54.93 54.04
N ASP A 93 9.21 55.89 53.19
CA ASP A 93 8.30 55.66 52.06
C ASP A 93 9.01 55.25 50.74
N GLY A 94 10.33 55.03 50.80
CA GLY A 94 11.16 54.70 49.64
C GLY A 94 11.87 55.89 49.00
N ARG A 95 11.65 57.12 49.48
CA ARG A 95 12.45 58.28 49.06
C ARG A 95 13.88 58.19 49.59
N ALA A 96 14.81 58.87 48.92
CA ALA A 96 16.18 59.01 49.43
C ALA A 96 16.18 59.90 50.69
N LEU A 97 16.93 59.49 51.71
CA LEU A 97 17.04 60.18 52.99
C LEU A 97 18.50 60.39 53.38
N TRP A 98 18.76 61.49 54.08
CA TRP A 98 20.07 61.86 54.58
C TRP A 98 20.00 62.19 56.06
N LEU A 99 20.85 61.55 56.86
CA LEU A 99 21.00 61.79 58.30
C LEU A 99 21.97 62.94 58.55
N GLU A 100 21.46 64.00 59.16
CA GLU A 100 22.23 65.05 59.79
C GLU A 100 22.39 64.74 61.28
N VAL A 101 23.61 64.88 61.78
CA VAL A 101 23.92 64.74 63.21
C VAL A 101 24.36 66.10 63.71
N THR A 102 23.76 66.57 64.81
CA THR A 102 24.19 67.78 65.51
C THR A 102 24.70 67.37 66.89
N LEU A 103 25.94 67.74 67.23
CA LEU A 103 26.58 67.49 68.51
C LEU A 103 26.80 68.82 69.23
N ASP A 104 26.20 69.03 70.41
CA ASP A 104 26.30 70.26 71.21
C ASP A 104 26.16 71.54 70.37
N ASP A 105 25.09 71.59 69.57
CA ASP A 105 24.73 72.67 68.65
C ASP A 105 25.66 72.85 67.42
N LYS A 106 26.65 71.98 67.24
CA LYS A 106 27.48 71.92 66.04
C LYS A 106 26.94 70.87 65.05
N VAL A 107 26.60 71.31 63.84
CA VAL A 107 26.15 70.43 62.76
C VAL A 107 27.34 69.70 62.15
N MET A 108 27.24 68.38 62.02
CA MET A 108 28.23 67.55 61.36
C MET A 108 27.95 67.52 59.86
N GLU A 109 28.96 67.85 59.05
CA GLU A 109 28.90 67.83 57.59
C GLU A 109 29.92 66.84 57.00
N PRO A 110 29.62 66.20 55.85
CA PRO A 110 28.33 66.21 55.13
C PRO A 110 27.29 65.28 55.78
N ARG A 111 26.02 65.42 55.40
CA ARG A 111 24.97 64.46 55.82
C ARG A 111 25.26 63.06 55.29
N ILE A 112 24.90 62.06 56.07
CA ILE A 112 25.11 60.64 55.76
C ILE A 112 23.91 60.12 54.97
N ALA A 113 24.11 59.63 53.74
CA ALA A 113 23.03 59.01 52.97
C ALA A 113 22.57 57.69 53.62
N LEU A 114 21.26 57.47 53.70
CA LEU A 114 20.69 56.21 54.14
C LEU A 114 20.55 55.26 52.95
N ASP A 115 21.50 54.32 52.85
CA ASP A 115 21.47 53.26 51.84
C ASP A 115 20.79 51.98 52.35
N SER A 116 20.25 51.20 51.41
CA SER A 116 19.68 49.88 51.72
C SER A 116 20.76 48.84 52.02
N VAL A 117 20.51 47.96 53.00
CA VAL A 117 21.33 46.76 53.21
C VAL A 117 20.96 45.66 52.19
N PRO A 118 21.87 44.74 51.81
CA PRO A 118 21.62 43.76 50.74
C PRO A 118 20.36 42.91 50.91
N TYR A 119 20.03 42.49 52.15
CA TYR A 119 18.81 41.74 52.44
C TYR A 119 17.54 42.62 52.45
N ALA A 120 17.65 43.93 52.73
CA ALA A 120 16.52 44.85 52.61
C ALA A 120 16.14 45.11 51.15
N ILE A 121 17.11 45.09 50.22
CA ILE A 121 16.82 45.17 48.77
C ILE A 121 15.91 44.03 48.32
N ARG A 122 16.12 42.80 48.85
CA ARG A 122 15.24 41.65 48.58
C ARG A 122 13.82 41.85 49.10
N ALA A 123 13.62 42.65 50.15
CA ALA A 123 12.29 42.92 50.68
C ALA A 123 11.39 43.70 49.71
N HIS A 124 11.97 44.38 48.70
CA HIS A 124 11.20 44.98 47.60
C HIS A 124 10.33 43.95 46.88
N ALA A 125 10.73 42.67 46.80
CA ALA A 125 9.93 41.61 46.19
C ALA A 125 8.59 41.36 46.92
N ALA A 126 8.47 41.76 48.19
CA ALA A 126 7.23 41.64 48.96
C ALA A 126 6.13 42.59 48.45
N THR A 127 6.45 43.61 47.65
CA THR A 127 5.45 44.49 47.01
C THR A 127 4.55 43.74 46.02
N GLU A 128 4.98 42.57 45.57
CA GLU A 128 4.25 41.72 44.62
C GLU A 128 3.63 40.49 45.31
N ALA A 129 3.51 40.48 46.66
CA ALA A 129 3.05 39.32 47.41
C ALA A 129 1.61 38.88 47.08
N ASP A 130 0.76 39.80 46.60
CA ASP A 130 -0.62 39.51 46.17
C ASP A 130 -0.71 38.95 44.74
N LYS A 131 0.43 38.75 44.07
CA LYS A 131 0.49 38.25 42.69
C LYS A 131 1.14 36.88 42.62
N VAL A 132 0.63 36.05 41.71
CA VAL A 132 1.25 34.75 41.36
C VAL A 132 1.76 34.86 39.93
N GLY A 133 3.09 34.82 39.75
CA GLY A 133 3.69 34.99 38.42
C GLY A 133 3.35 36.32 37.74
N GLY A 134 3.15 37.38 38.53
CA GLY A 134 2.76 38.71 38.04
C GLY A 134 1.27 38.86 37.71
N LYS A 135 0.45 37.83 37.96
CA LYS A 135 -1.01 37.85 37.77
C LYS A 135 -1.72 38.16 39.08
N THR A 136 -2.71 39.04 39.02
CA THR A 136 -3.60 39.33 40.15
C THR A 136 -4.65 38.24 40.30
N VAL A 137 -5.40 38.22 41.40
CA VAL A 137 -6.52 37.27 41.60
C VAL A 137 -7.58 37.35 40.48
N ASN A 138 -7.78 38.53 39.89
CA ASN A 138 -8.74 38.73 38.80
C ASN A 138 -8.29 38.11 37.47
N ASP A 139 -6.99 37.85 37.32
CA ASP A 139 -6.41 37.19 36.15
C ASP A 139 -6.42 35.66 36.27
N LEU A 140 -6.77 35.13 37.45
CA LEU A 140 -6.71 33.71 37.74
C LEU A 140 -8.12 33.14 37.80
N GLN A 141 -8.36 32.06 37.04
CA GLN A 141 -9.60 31.32 37.10
C GLN A 141 -9.65 30.51 38.40
N SER A 142 -10.70 30.70 39.20
CA SER A 142 -10.97 29.83 40.34
C SER A 142 -11.13 28.38 39.88
N ARG A 143 -10.71 27.43 40.73
CA ARG A 143 -10.82 25.99 40.42
C ARG A 143 -12.24 25.68 39.97
N ILE A 144 -12.36 25.06 38.80
CA ILE A 144 -13.66 24.63 38.27
C ILE A 144 -14.20 23.53 39.18
N THR A 145 -15.36 23.78 39.78
CA THR A 145 -16.06 22.86 40.69
C THR A 145 -17.46 22.49 40.19
N GLY A 146 -18.00 23.26 39.24
CA GLY A 146 -19.29 22.96 38.63
C GLY A 146 -19.24 21.74 37.70
N THR A 147 -20.35 21.00 37.64
CA THR A 147 -20.56 19.89 36.70
C THR A 147 -21.88 20.08 35.96
N CYS A 148 -21.96 19.62 34.71
CA CYS A 148 -23.22 19.59 33.96
C CYS A 148 -23.88 18.22 34.10
N ALA A 149 -25.21 18.21 34.09
CA ALA A 149 -25.97 16.97 34.05
C ALA A 149 -25.61 16.14 32.81
N SER A 150 -25.81 14.82 32.88
CA SER A 150 -25.66 13.96 31.70
C SER A 150 -26.57 14.45 30.56
N GLY A 151 -26.02 14.55 29.35
CA GLY A 151 -26.72 15.12 28.20
C GLY A 151 -26.68 16.65 28.12
N SER A 152 -25.98 17.35 29.01
CA SER A 152 -25.67 18.78 28.92
C SER A 152 -24.19 19.02 28.63
N PHE A 153 -23.85 20.24 28.18
CA PHE A 153 -22.48 20.66 27.93
C PHE A 153 -22.17 22.00 28.60
N VAL A 154 -20.91 22.26 28.93
CA VAL A 154 -20.47 23.53 29.51
C VAL A 154 -20.52 24.61 28.44
N GLN A 155 -21.27 25.68 28.68
CA GLN A 155 -21.31 26.86 27.82
C GLN A 155 -20.34 27.95 28.28
N ASN A 156 -20.21 28.13 29.59
CA ASN A 156 -19.35 29.14 30.17
C ASN A 156 -18.79 28.69 31.52
N VAL A 157 -17.60 29.18 31.89
CA VAL A 157 -17.02 29.04 33.23
C VAL A 157 -17.03 30.41 33.89
N ASN A 158 -17.65 30.48 35.07
CA ASN A 158 -17.76 31.72 35.83
C ASN A 158 -16.47 31.98 36.62
N PRO A 159 -16.17 33.24 36.98
CA PRO A 159 -14.96 33.58 37.75
C PRO A 159 -14.82 32.84 39.09
N ASP A 160 -15.94 32.43 39.69
CA ASP A 160 -15.99 31.64 40.94
C ASP A 160 -15.73 30.14 40.75
N GLY A 161 -15.56 29.66 39.51
CA GLY A 161 -15.33 28.26 39.19
C GLY A 161 -16.60 27.43 39.00
N THR A 162 -17.79 28.04 39.10
CA THR A 162 -19.05 27.39 38.68
C THR A 162 -19.15 27.35 37.15
N VAL A 163 -19.95 26.41 36.63
CA VAL A 163 -20.17 26.28 35.17
C VAL A 163 -21.61 26.57 34.83
N THR A 164 -21.84 27.27 33.73
CA THR A 164 -23.16 27.44 33.13
C THR A 164 -23.33 26.38 32.06
N CYS A 165 -24.38 25.56 32.20
CA CYS A 165 -24.62 24.42 31.31
C CYS A 165 -25.68 24.76 30.26
N GLY A 166 -25.39 24.42 29.02
CA GLY A 166 -26.40 24.30 27.98
C GLY A 166 -27.14 22.98 28.13
N ALA A 167 -28.45 22.99 27.87
CA ALA A 167 -29.13 21.75 27.54
C ALA A 167 -28.47 21.20 26.27
N GLY A 168 -27.95 19.96 26.31
CA GLY A 168 -27.69 19.27 25.05
C GLY A 168 -29.02 19.06 24.36
N ALA A 169 -29.03 19.16 23.04
CA ALA A 169 -30.25 19.09 22.26
C ALA A 169 -30.97 17.76 22.53
N THR A 170 -31.98 17.79 23.40
CA THR A 170 -32.92 16.68 23.57
C THR A 170 -33.85 16.72 22.36
N GLY A 171 -33.48 16.07 21.26
CA GLY A 171 -34.41 15.75 20.18
C GLY A 171 -34.21 16.43 18.82
N THR A 172 -33.00 16.84 18.45
CA THR A 172 -32.68 17.11 17.04
C THR A 172 -31.42 16.35 16.67
N GLY A 173 -31.58 15.21 15.99
CA GLY A 173 -30.48 14.65 15.21
C GLY A 173 -30.04 15.68 14.16
N ASP A 174 -28.89 15.46 13.53
CA ASP A 174 -28.29 16.39 12.54
C ASP A 174 -29.24 16.76 11.37
N ILE A 175 -30.29 15.98 11.16
CA ILE A 175 -31.31 16.19 10.12
C ILE A 175 -32.42 17.11 10.67
N THR A 176 -32.59 18.28 10.06
CA THR A 176 -33.62 19.28 10.40
C THR A 176 -34.94 19.11 9.66
N GLU A 177 -34.99 18.26 8.61
CA GLU A 177 -36.22 17.81 7.96
C GLU A 177 -35.93 16.68 6.96
N VAL A 178 -36.86 15.74 6.81
CA VAL A 178 -36.94 14.81 5.67
C VAL A 178 -38.31 14.95 5.03
N LEU A 179 -38.37 15.61 3.86
CA LEU A 179 -39.57 15.62 3.02
C LEU A 179 -39.48 14.47 2.02
N ALA A 180 -40.40 13.51 2.15
CA ALA A 180 -40.53 12.43 1.19
C ALA A 180 -41.06 12.96 -0.16
N GLY A 181 -40.37 12.64 -1.25
CA GLY A 181 -40.87 12.90 -2.61
C GLY A 181 -41.98 11.92 -3.02
N SER A 182 -42.51 12.06 -4.23
CA SER A 182 -43.70 11.32 -4.72
C SER A 182 -43.62 9.79 -4.72
N GLY A 183 -42.43 9.19 -4.57
CA GLY A 183 -42.24 7.73 -4.52
C GLY A 183 -42.03 7.17 -3.12
N LEU A 184 -41.96 8.03 -2.11
CA LEU A 184 -41.66 7.67 -0.74
C LEU A 184 -42.79 8.14 0.19
N GLN A 185 -42.93 7.46 1.31
CA GLN A 185 -43.82 7.85 2.40
C GLN A 185 -43.05 7.90 3.72
N GLY A 186 -43.51 8.72 4.65
CA GLY A 186 -42.85 8.97 5.93
C GLY A 186 -42.04 10.26 5.92
N GLY A 187 -40.92 10.28 6.63
CA GLY A 187 -40.16 11.49 6.93
C GLY A 187 -40.64 12.19 8.21
N GLY A 188 -40.06 13.36 8.49
CA GLY A 188 -40.34 14.12 9.71
C GLY A 188 -39.37 15.29 9.92
N PRO A 189 -39.69 16.21 10.84
CA PRO A 189 -38.94 17.45 11.04
C PRO A 189 -37.63 17.29 11.84
N SER A 190 -37.38 16.16 12.51
CA SER A 190 -36.07 15.88 13.11
C SER A 190 -35.95 14.44 13.61
N GLY A 191 -34.72 14.02 13.93
CA GLY A 191 -34.44 12.80 14.67
C GLY A 191 -34.56 11.52 13.82
N SER A 192 -34.87 10.41 14.49
CA SER A 192 -35.05 9.11 13.82
C SER A 192 -36.41 9.07 13.11
N VAL A 193 -36.39 9.31 11.79
CA VAL A 193 -37.58 9.26 10.94
C VAL A 193 -37.71 7.91 10.25
N THR A 194 -38.94 7.40 10.10
CA THR A 194 -39.22 6.24 9.26
C THR A 194 -39.47 6.70 7.83
N LEU A 195 -38.78 6.08 6.86
CA LEU A 195 -38.95 6.35 5.44
C LEU A 195 -39.15 5.01 4.72
N GLY A 196 -40.14 4.94 3.82
CA GLY A 196 -40.44 3.75 3.04
C GLY A 196 -40.93 4.08 1.65
N LEU A 197 -41.08 3.06 0.81
CA LEU A 197 -41.74 3.21 -0.49
C LEU A 197 -43.21 3.52 -0.29
N LEU A 198 -43.78 4.35 -1.17
CA LEU A 198 -45.21 4.57 -1.22
C LEU A 198 -45.92 3.23 -1.51
N GLN A 199 -46.63 2.68 -0.51
CA GLN A 199 -47.32 1.38 -0.60
C GLN A 199 -48.75 1.48 -1.16
N SER A 200 -49.14 2.63 -1.71
CA SER A 200 -50.51 2.87 -2.21
C SER A 200 -50.76 2.32 -3.62
N CYS A 201 -49.77 1.69 -4.25
CA CYS A 201 -49.97 1.09 -5.57
C CYS A 201 -50.94 -0.10 -5.45
N ALA A 202 -51.91 -0.17 -6.36
CA ALA A 202 -52.83 -1.30 -6.40
C ALA A 202 -52.06 -2.60 -6.71
N VAL A 203 -52.65 -3.76 -6.39
CA VAL A 203 -52.10 -5.05 -6.80
C VAL A 203 -51.91 -5.07 -8.31
N GLY A 204 -50.71 -5.45 -8.77
CA GLY A 204 -50.33 -5.38 -10.19
C GLY A 204 -49.93 -3.98 -10.67
N GLN A 205 -49.53 -3.09 -9.76
CA GLN A 205 -48.89 -1.81 -10.07
C GLN A 205 -47.52 -1.70 -9.39
N VAL A 206 -46.59 -1.01 -10.04
CA VAL A 206 -45.27 -0.66 -9.50
C VAL A 206 -45.05 0.85 -9.53
N LEU A 207 -44.22 1.37 -8.63
CA LEU A 207 -43.76 2.76 -8.69
C LEU A 207 -42.87 2.94 -9.93
N LYS A 208 -43.31 3.78 -10.86
CA LYS A 208 -42.58 4.09 -12.09
C LYS A 208 -42.33 5.58 -12.19
N TRP A 209 -41.08 5.95 -12.50
CA TRP A 209 -40.72 7.34 -12.76
C TRP A 209 -41.33 7.80 -14.09
N THR A 210 -42.10 8.87 -14.07
CA THR A 210 -42.78 9.44 -15.24
C THR A 210 -41.98 10.53 -15.96
N GLY A 211 -40.76 10.82 -15.49
CA GLY A 211 -39.98 11.98 -15.91
C GLY A 211 -40.11 13.18 -14.96
N THR A 212 -41.19 13.26 -14.18
CA THR A 212 -41.45 14.37 -13.24
C THR A 212 -41.84 13.91 -11.84
N ALA A 213 -42.43 12.72 -11.70
CA ALA A 213 -42.80 12.15 -10.40
C ALA A 213 -42.74 10.61 -10.44
N TRP A 214 -42.61 9.99 -9.27
CA TRP A 214 -42.90 8.57 -9.13
C TRP A 214 -44.41 8.41 -9.01
N THR A 215 -45.00 7.56 -9.84
CA THR A 215 -46.43 7.26 -9.80
C THR A 215 -46.65 5.77 -9.90
N CYS A 216 -47.74 5.28 -9.30
CA CYS A 216 -48.15 3.89 -9.49
C CYS A 216 -48.63 3.72 -10.93
N GLN A 217 -47.92 2.91 -11.69
CA GLN A 217 -48.29 2.51 -13.04
C GLN A 217 -48.59 1.02 -13.02
N ALA A 218 -49.43 0.56 -13.95
CA ALA A 218 -49.59 -0.88 -14.17
C ALA A 218 -48.21 -1.51 -14.24
N ASP A 219 -47.98 -2.52 -13.40
CA ASP A 219 -46.86 -3.40 -13.54
C ASP A 219 -47.08 -4.05 -14.89
N ALA A 220 -46.36 -3.53 -15.88
CA ALA A 220 -46.36 -4.11 -17.19
C ALA A 220 -45.62 -5.44 -17.02
N VAL A 221 -46.34 -6.45 -16.55
CA VAL A 221 -46.03 -7.87 -16.74
C VAL A 221 -46.11 -8.25 -18.23
N GLY A 222 -45.92 -7.27 -19.12
CA GLY A 222 -45.72 -7.46 -20.53
C GLY A 222 -44.36 -8.12 -20.70
N THR A 223 -44.40 -9.45 -20.77
CA THR A 223 -43.75 -10.22 -21.84
C THR A 223 -42.43 -9.59 -22.27
N GLY A 224 -41.33 -10.00 -21.64
CA GLY A 224 -40.00 -9.48 -22.01
C GLY A 224 -39.83 -9.44 -23.52
N ASP A 225 -39.27 -8.35 -24.06
CA ASP A 225 -39.01 -7.91 -25.45
C ASP A 225 -39.85 -8.47 -26.63
N ILE A 226 -40.16 -9.77 -26.65
CA ILE A 226 -40.97 -10.48 -27.63
C ILE A 226 -42.45 -10.40 -27.24
N THR A 227 -43.23 -9.66 -28.03
CA THR A 227 -44.70 -9.54 -27.87
C THR A 227 -45.46 -10.71 -28.50
N SER A 228 -44.88 -11.40 -29.49
CA SER A 228 -45.42 -12.63 -30.07
C SER A 228 -44.37 -13.38 -30.91
N VAL A 229 -44.44 -14.70 -30.90
CA VAL A 229 -43.75 -15.58 -31.84
C VAL A 229 -44.80 -16.33 -32.66
N VAL A 230 -44.86 -16.04 -33.96
CA VAL A 230 -45.73 -16.74 -34.91
C VAL A 230 -44.85 -17.62 -35.79
N ALA A 231 -45.01 -18.94 -35.68
CA ALA A 231 -44.30 -19.90 -36.52
C ALA A 231 -44.77 -19.81 -37.98
N GLY A 232 -43.84 -19.61 -38.92
CA GLY A 232 -44.11 -19.67 -40.35
C GLY A 232 -44.26 -21.10 -40.88
N PRO A 233 -44.61 -21.28 -42.17
CA PRO A 233 -44.70 -22.61 -42.79
C PRO A 233 -43.44 -23.43 -42.55
N GLY A 234 -43.63 -24.70 -42.14
CA GLY A 234 -42.53 -25.62 -41.82
C GLY A 234 -42.07 -25.63 -40.36
N LEU A 235 -42.59 -24.72 -39.53
CA LEU A 235 -42.43 -24.74 -38.09
C LEU A 235 -43.78 -24.96 -37.40
N MET A 236 -43.74 -25.49 -36.19
CA MET A 236 -44.87 -25.60 -35.27
C MET A 236 -44.51 -24.94 -33.94
N GLY A 237 -45.53 -24.55 -33.17
CA GLY A 237 -45.37 -23.86 -31.89
C GLY A 237 -45.54 -22.35 -32.00
N GLY A 238 -44.80 -21.61 -31.18
CA GLY A 238 -45.00 -20.17 -30.98
C GLY A 238 -45.84 -19.87 -29.73
N GLY A 239 -45.99 -18.59 -29.43
CA GLY A 239 -46.67 -18.11 -28.22
C GLY A 239 -46.56 -16.60 -28.06
N THR A 240 -47.46 -16.02 -27.28
CA THR A 240 -47.51 -14.57 -26.99
C THR A 240 -47.03 -14.21 -25.59
N THR A 241 -46.76 -15.20 -24.73
CA THR A 241 -46.33 -15.02 -23.34
C THR A 241 -45.56 -16.24 -22.84
N GLY A 242 -44.61 -16.05 -21.91
CA GLY A 242 -43.89 -17.14 -21.23
C GLY A 242 -42.80 -17.79 -22.10
N ASP A 243 -42.34 -18.97 -21.68
CA ASP A 243 -41.34 -19.74 -22.43
C ASP A 243 -41.95 -20.28 -23.73
N VAL A 244 -41.46 -19.80 -24.87
CA VAL A 244 -41.97 -20.19 -26.19
C VAL A 244 -41.17 -21.36 -26.76
N THR A 245 -41.85 -22.47 -27.08
CA THR A 245 -41.26 -23.59 -27.83
C THR A 245 -41.60 -23.48 -29.30
N VAL A 246 -40.59 -23.62 -30.16
CA VAL A 246 -40.73 -23.73 -31.62
C VAL A 246 -40.04 -25.01 -32.07
N SER A 247 -40.72 -25.81 -32.90
CA SER A 247 -40.20 -27.05 -33.46
C SER A 247 -40.35 -27.05 -34.98
N LEU A 248 -39.66 -27.96 -35.66
CA LEU A 248 -40.00 -28.29 -37.05
C LEU A 248 -41.40 -28.90 -37.14
N LEU A 249 -42.04 -28.73 -38.30
CA LEU A 249 -43.30 -29.39 -38.64
C LEU A 249 -43.08 -30.91 -38.65
N THR A 250 -43.66 -31.62 -37.69
CA THR A 250 -43.52 -33.09 -37.55
C THR A 250 -44.63 -33.88 -38.24
N THR A 251 -45.56 -33.20 -38.92
CA THR A 251 -46.74 -33.81 -39.54
C THR A 251 -46.52 -34.24 -41.00
N CYS A 252 -45.28 -34.18 -41.51
CA CYS A 252 -44.99 -34.78 -42.80
C CYS A 252 -45.35 -36.27 -42.77
N GLY A 253 -45.96 -36.76 -43.86
CA GLY A 253 -46.35 -38.15 -43.97
C GLY A 253 -45.13 -39.09 -43.89
N VAL A 254 -45.39 -40.38 -43.75
CA VAL A 254 -44.33 -41.40 -43.87
C VAL A 254 -43.59 -41.22 -45.21
N SER A 255 -42.25 -41.28 -45.18
CA SER A 255 -41.39 -41.00 -46.34
C SER A 255 -41.56 -39.61 -46.95
N GLN A 256 -41.92 -38.60 -46.14
CA GLN A 256 -41.87 -37.19 -46.50
C GLN A 256 -40.95 -36.45 -45.56
N VAL A 257 -40.22 -35.48 -46.10
CA VAL A 257 -39.40 -34.54 -45.34
C VAL A 257 -39.80 -33.11 -45.69
N LEU A 258 -39.51 -32.18 -44.78
CA LEU A 258 -39.79 -30.78 -45.01
C LEU A 258 -38.80 -30.22 -46.05
N LYS A 259 -39.32 -29.78 -47.21
CA LYS A 259 -38.52 -29.24 -48.33
C LYS A 259 -38.96 -27.83 -48.68
N TRP A 260 -37.98 -26.98 -48.98
CA TRP A 260 -38.22 -25.65 -49.54
C TRP A 260 -38.58 -25.78 -51.01
N ASN A 261 -39.77 -25.30 -51.40
CA ASN A 261 -40.23 -25.38 -52.80
C ASN A 261 -39.94 -24.12 -53.63
N GLY A 262 -39.15 -23.17 -53.10
CA GLY A 262 -38.94 -21.86 -53.71
C GLY A 262 -39.82 -20.73 -53.14
N SER A 263 -40.83 -21.05 -52.33
CA SER A 263 -41.71 -20.03 -51.71
C SER A 263 -42.16 -20.35 -50.28
N THR A 264 -42.35 -21.62 -49.95
CA THR A 264 -42.73 -22.08 -48.60
C THR A 264 -42.08 -23.41 -48.28
N TRP A 265 -41.86 -23.69 -46.99
CA TRP A 265 -41.54 -25.05 -46.54
C TRP A 265 -42.79 -25.91 -46.58
N VAL A 266 -42.72 -27.01 -47.30
CA VAL A 266 -43.82 -27.97 -47.47
C VAL A 266 -43.31 -29.38 -47.26
N CYS A 267 -44.18 -30.28 -46.78
CA CYS A 267 -43.87 -31.70 -46.79
C CYS A 267 -43.87 -32.17 -48.25
N ALA A 268 -42.73 -32.70 -48.68
CA ALA A 268 -42.57 -33.32 -49.97
C ALA A 268 -42.02 -34.71 -49.75
N MET A 269 -42.25 -35.60 -50.73
CA MET A 269 -41.65 -36.93 -50.68
C MET A 269 -40.16 -36.81 -50.39
N ASP A 270 -39.71 -37.65 -49.47
CA ASP A 270 -38.30 -37.87 -49.26
C ASP A 270 -37.78 -38.62 -50.48
N ILE A 271 -37.55 -37.86 -51.55
CA ILE A 271 -36.58 -38.19 -52.59
C ILE A 271 -35.21 -38.10 -51.92
N ASP A 272 -35.01 -38.97 -50.94
CA ASP A 272 -33.71 -39.39 -50.53
C ASP A 272 -33.29 -40.44 -51.56
N THR A 273 -32.25 -40.09 -52.30
CA THR A 273 -31.51 -40.99 -53.17
C THR A 273 -30.70 -42.03 -52.39
N ASP A 274 -30.86 -42.27 -51.08
CA ASP A 274 -29.90 -43.12 -50.36
C ASP A 274 -30.41 -44.19 -49.37
N THR A 275 -31.71 -44.54 -49.36
CA THR A 275 -32.12 -45.82 -48.73
C THR A 275 -32.12 -47.04 -49.66
N ASN A 276 -31.63 -46.90 -50.91
CA ASN A 276 -31.23 -48.01 -51.79
C ASN A 276 -30.49 -47.56 -53.07
N SER A 277 -30.12 -46.29 -53.23
CA SER A 277 -29.42 -45.83 -54.44
C SER A 277 -27.94 -45.66 -54.14
N GLY A 278 -27.15 -46.57 -54.70
CA GLY A 278 -25.77 -46.24 -55.02
C GLY A 278 -25.75 -44.89 -55.74
N GLY A 279 -24.67 -44.12 -55.58
CA GLY A 279 -24.42 -43.00 -56.48
C GLY A 279 -24.59 -43.54 -57.90
N ASP A 280 -25.70 -43.16 -58.54
CA ASP A 280 -26.20 -43.92 -59.68
C ASP A 280 -25.18 -43.70 -60.80
N ILE A 281 -24.46 -44.76 -61.18
CA ILE A 281 -23.67 -44.69 -62.40
C ILE A 281 -24.70 -44.60 -63.52
N THR A 282 -24.94 -43.39 -64.02
CA THR A 282 -25.97 -43.12 -65.04
C THR A 282 -25.73 -43.89 -66.34
N SER A 283 -24.49 -44.34 -66.59
CA SER A 283 -24.18 -45.44 -67.49
C SER A 283 -22.71 -45.86 -67.35
N VAL A 284 -22.40 -47.14 -67.49
CA VAL A 284 -21.05 -47.65 -67.79
C VAL A 284 -21.07 -48.19 -69.21
N THR A 285 -20.47 -47.46 -70.15
CA THR A 285 -20.35 -47.91 -71.55
C THR A 285 -18.92 -48.35 -71.85
N THR A 286 -18.73 -49.61 -72.23
CA THR A 286 -17.46 -50.09 -72.79
C THR A 286 -17.43 -49.82 -74.30
N SER A 287 -16.48 -49.02 -74.77
CA SER A 287 -16.29 -48.81 -76.20
C SER A 287 -15.75 -50.08 -76.88
N ALA A 288 -16.04 -50.24 -78.17
CA ALA A 288 -15.40 -51.26 -78.99
C ALA A 288 -13.87 -51.14 -78.87
N ALA A 289 -13.16 -52.27 -78.80
CA ALA A 289 -11.70 -52.36 -78.62
C ALA A 289 -11.14 -51.91 -77.26
N SER A 290 -11.98 -51.64 -76.25
CA SER A 290 -11.54 -51.28 -74.89
C SER A 290 -10.91 -52.43 -74.09
N GLY A 291 -11.11 -53.68 -74.52
CA GLY A 291 -10.63 -54.84 -73.78
C GLY A 291 -11.48 -55.20 -72.56
N LEU A 292 -12.55 -54.46 -72.33
CA LEU A 292 -13.54 -54.70 -71.28
C LEU A 292 -14.87 -55.12 -71.92
N VAL A 293 -15.62 -55.96 -71.22
CA VAL A 293 -16.97 -56.40 -71.58
C VAL A 293 -17.91 -56.21 -70.38
N GLY A 294 -19.17 -55.93 -70.66
CA GLY A 294 -20.20 -55.66 -69.65
C GLY A 294 -20.66 -54.21 -69.66
N GLY A 295 -20.98 -53.69 -68.48
CA GLY A 295 -21.61 -52.38 -68.30
C GLY A 295 -23.14 -52.42 -68.32
N VAL A 296 -23.76 -51.35 -67.79
CA VAL A 296 -25.21 -51.20 -67.66
C VAL A 296 -25.60 -49.73 -67.87
N ALA A 297 -26.86 -49.49 -68.21
CA ALA A 297 -27.42 -48.13 -68.38
C ALA A 297 -27.91 -47.50 -67.05
N SER A 298 -27.97 -48.27 -65.96
CA SER A 298 -28.30 -47.80 -64.60
C SER A 298 -28.08 -48.94 -63.60
N GLY A 299 -27.86 -48.62 -62.32
CA GLY A 299 -27.70 -49.61 -61.24
C GLY A 299 -26.33 -50.29 -61.20
N ASP A 300 -26.27 -51.46 -60.54
CA ASP A 300 -25.00 -52.17 -60.30
C ASP A 300 -24.36 -52.67 -61.59
N ALA A 301 -23.19 -52.12 -61.94
CA ALA A 301 -22.46 -52.48 -63.16
C ALA A 301 -21.53 -53.68 -62.94
N ALA A 302 -21.73 -54.77 -63.68
CA ALA A 302 -20.74 -55.82 -63.82
C ALA A 302 -19.80 -55.52 -65.00
N LEU A 303 -18.50 -55.41 -64.73
CA LEU A 303 -17.46 -55.18 -65.73
C LEU A 303 -16.41 -56.29 -65.62
N SER A 304 -16.05 -56.88 -66.75
CA SER A 304 -15.03 -57.93 -66.84
C SER A 304 -14.02 -57.58 -67.94
N LEU A 305 -12.84 -58.17 -67.87
CA LEU A 305 -11.93 -58.22 -69.01
C LEU A 305 -12.56 -59.06 -70.13
N LEU A 306 -12.22 -58.74 -71.37
CA LEU A 306 -12.57 -59.53 -72.55
C LEU A 306 -11.95 -60.94 -72.41
N THR A 307 -12.78 -61.95 -72.19
CA THR A 307 -12.36 -63.32 -71.81
C THR A 307 -12.21 -64.29 -73.00
N ASN A 308 -12.12 -63.81 -74.23
CA ASN A 308 -12.06 -64.66 -75.43
C ASN A 308 -10.64 -65.05 -75.86
N CYS A 309 -9.63 -64.78 -75.02
CA CYS A 309 -8.25 -65.18 -75.30
C CYS A 309 -8.09 -66.69 -75.14
N GLY A 310 -7.37 -67.30 -76.09
CA GLY A 310 -7.05 -68.73 -76.03
C GLY A 310 -6.06 -69.04 -74.91
N THR A 311 -5.89 -70.32 -74.59
CA THR A 311 -4.86 -70.78 -73.65
C THR A 311 -3.48 -70.31 -74.10
N GLY A 312 -2.70 -69.71 -73.19
CA GLY A 312 -1.38 -69.13 -73.50
C GLY A 312 -1.43 -67.77 -74.18
N GLN A 313 -2.57 -67.07 -74.14
CA GLN A 313 -2.71 -65.70 -74.61
C GLN A 313 -3.18 -64.79 -73.47
N ILE A 314 -2.70 -63.56 -73.46
CA ILE A 314 -3.14 -62.48 -72.56
C ILE A 314 -3.72 -61.33 -73.37
N LEU A 315 -4.57 -60.54 -72.73
CA LEU A 315 -5.09 -59.31 -73.32
C LEU A 315 -3.98 -58.26 -73.37
N LYS A 316 -3.58 -57.84 -74.58
CA LYS A 316 -2.47 -56.90 -74.81
C LYS A 316 -2.93 -55.73 -75.67
N TRP A 317 -2.43 -54.54 -75.35
CA TRP A 317 -2.64 -53.36 -76.20
C TRP A 317 -1.83 -53.51 -77.49
N THR A 318 -2.50 -53.44 -78.64
CA THR A 318 -1.90 -53.65 -79.96
C THR A 318 -1.47 -52.35 -80.65
N GLY A 319 -1.62 -51.20 -79.99
CA GLY A 319 -1.40 -49.87 -80.57
C GLY A 319 -2.68 -49.16 -81.02
N ALA A 320 -3.77 -49.92 -81.25
CA ALA A 320 -5.08 -49.36 -81.62
C ALA A 320 -6.27 -50.00 -80.87
N ALA A 321 -6.10 -51.23 -80.38
CA ALA A 321 -7.13 -52.00 -79.69
C ALA A 321 -6.52 -52.94 -78.64
N TRP A 322 -7.26 -53.23 -77.57
CA TRP A 322 -6.96 -54.38 -76.73
C TRP A 322 -7.37 -55.66 -77.44
N GLY A 323 -6.44 -56.60 -77.61
CA GLY A 323 -6.67 -57.88 -78.27
C GLY A 323 -5.81 -58.98 -77.66
N CYS A 324 -6.18 -60.23 -77.94
CA CYS A 324 -5.45 -61.38 -77.44
C CYS A 324 -4.12 -61.53 -78.19
N ALA A 325 -3.02 -61.53 -77.45
CA ALA A 325 -1.69 -61.83 -77.96
C ALA A 325 -1.10 -63.00 -77.16
N ALA A 326 -0.14 -63.71 -77.74
CA ALA A 326 0.58 -64.75 -77.01
C ALA A 326 1.15 -64.16 -75.71
N ASP A 327 1.06 -64.94 -74.63
CA ASP A 327 1.72 -64.69 -73.36
C ASP A 327 3.22 -64.95 -73.52
N VAL A 328 3.84 -64.14 -74.38
CA VAL A 328 5.29 -64.06 -74.50
C VAL A 328 5.68 -63.15 -73.35
N ASP A 329 6.28 -63.75 -72.32
CA ASP A 329 6.97 -63.00 -71.30
C ASP A 329 8.04 -62.14 -71.99
N THR A 330 7.73 -60.86 -72.17
CA THR A 330 8.65 -59.90 -72.79
C THR A 330 9.70 -59.42 -71.78
N ASP A 331 9.68 -59.93 -70.55
CA ASP A 331 10.90 -60.02 -69.76
C ASP A 331 11.59 -61.36 -70.09
N THR A 332 12.77 -61.29 -70.67
CA THR A 332 13.62 -62.48 -70.87
C THR A 332 14.67 -62.53 -69.75
N ASN A 333 14.30 -62.03 -68.57
CA ASN A 333 15.23 -61.71 -67.48
C ASN A 333 14.65 -62.07 -66.11
N SER A 334 14.32 -63.35 -65.91
CA SER A 334 14.20 -63.93 -64.57
C SER A 334 15.54 -63.87 -63.80
N GLY A 335 16.00 -62.68 -63.40
CA GLY A 335 17.22 -62.50 -62.61
C GLY A 335 17.74 -61.07 -62.47
N GLY A 336 17.04 -60.21 -61.69
CA GLY A 336 17.62 -59.04 -61.00
C GLY A 336 18.02 -57.81 -61.85
N ASP A 337 17.98 -56.63 -61.22
CA ASP A 337 18.33 -55.32 -61.82
C ASP A 337 19.80 -55.20 -62.29
N ILE A 338 20.65 -56.16 -61.93
CA ILE A 338 22.11 -56.11 -62.13
C ILE A 338 22.52 -57.19 -63.13
N THR A 339 23.08 -56.77 -64.26
CA THR A 339 23.53 -57.66 -65.34
C THR A 339 24.94 -58.23 -65.17
N ASP A 340 25.81 -57.58 -64.39
CA ASP A 340 27.16 -58.08 -64.04
C ASP A 340 27.73 -57.30 -62.84
N VAL A 341 28.59 -57.94 -62.03
CA VAL A 341 29.36 -57.30 -60.95
C VAL A 341 30.83 -57.63 -61.11
N VAL A 342 31.63 -56.63 -61.50
CA VAL A 342 33.09 -56.73 -61.66
C VAL A 342 33.80 -55.98 -60.55
N ALA A 343 34.63 -56.68 -59.77
CA ALA A 343 35.41 -56.08 -58.69
C ALA A 343 36.56 -55.19 -59.22
N GLY A 344 36.69 -53.97 -58.68
CA GLY A 344 37.85 -53.08 -58.93
C GLY A 344 39.02 -53.32 -57.97
N ASN A 345 40.09 -52.53 -58.11
CA ASN A 345 41.27 -52.64 -57.22
C ASN A 345 40.88 -52.43 -55.75
N GLY A 346 41.27 -53.36 -54.87
CA GLY A 346 40.94 -53.33 -53.43
C GLY A 346 39.70 -54.13 -53.05
N LEU A 347 38.99 -54.71 -54.01
CA LEU A 347 37.90 -55.68 -53.81
C LEU A 347 38.24 -56.99 -54.57
N SER A 348 37.68 -58.12 -54.13
CA SER A 348 37.80 -59.41 -54.83
C SER A 348 36.47 -60.15 -54.84
N GLY A 349 36.16 -60.86 -55.93
CA GLY A 349 34.88 -61.56 -56.12
C GLY A 349 34.12 -61.06 -57.36
N GLY A 350 32.79 -61.20 -57.36
CA GLY A 350 31.90 -60.83 -58.48
C GLY A 350 31.28 -62.02 -59.23
N GLY A 351 30.44 -61.74 -60.23
CA GLY A 351 29.77 -62.75 -61.08
C GLY A 351 28.80 -62.17 -62.11
N ALA A 352 28.68 -62.82 -63.28
CA ALA A 352 27.86 -62.37 -64.41
C ALA A 352 26.38 -62.78 -64.35
N SER A 353 25.99 -63.61 -63.37
CA SER A 353 24.59 -63.92 -63.04
C SER A 353 24.50 -64.63 -61.68
N GLY A 354 23.30 -64.62 -61.07
CA GLY A 354 23.05 -65.28 -59.78
C GLY A 354 23.54 -64.46 -58.57
N ALA A 355 23.71 -65.13 -57.42
CA ALA A 355 24.22 -64.49 -56.22
C ALA A 355 25.74 -64.25 -56.32
N ALA A 356 26.18 -62.99 -56.26
CA ALA A 356 27.59 -62.61 -56.28
C ALA A 356 28.10 -62.31 -54.86
N THR A 357 29.29 -62.79 -54.51
CA THR A 357 30.01 -62.44 -53.28
C THR A 357 31.16 -61.49 -53.60
N LEU A 358 31.33 -60.45 -52.78
CA LEU A 358 32.38 -59.44 -52.94
C LEU A 358 33.04 -59.16 -51.58
N ASP A 359 34.36 -59.28 -51.53
CA ASP A 359 35.19 -59.08 -50.34
C ASP A 359 36.12 -57.87 -50.51
N ILE A 360 36.52 -57.25 -49.38
CA ILE A 360 37.44 -56.10 -49.34
C ILE A 360 38.86 -56.56 -49.00
N GLY A 361 39.85 -56.20 -49.83
CA GLY A 361 41.26 -56.48 -49.59
C GLY A 361 41.87 -55.47 -48.62
N GLY A 362 42.29 -55.91 -47.43
CA GLY A 362 42.83 -55.01 -46.40
C GLY A 362 44.14 -54.31 -46.76
N GLY A 363 45.05 -54.93 -47.52
CA GLY A 363 46.37 -54.32 -47.78
C GLY A 363 47.21 -54.12 -46.49
N PHE A 364 48.39 -53.49 -46.61
CA PHE A 364 49.29 -53.29 -45.46
C PHE A 364 48.82 -52.12 -44.58
N GLY A 365 48.76 -52.34 -43.26
CA GLY A 365 48.35 -51.32 -42.29
C GLY A 365 46.84 -51.27 -42.01
N ILE A 366 46.04 -52.14 -42.63
CA ILE A 366 44.59 -52.22 -42.42
C ILE A 366 44.18 -53.69 -42.22
N VAL A 367 43.35 -53.94 -41.22
CA VAL A 367 42.66 -55.23 -41.00
C VAL A 367 41.21 -55.08 -41.38
N VAL A 368 40.73 -55.93 -42.30
CA VAL A 368 39.30 -56.03 -42.68
C VAL A 368 38.71 -57.23 -41.93
N ASN A 369 37.74 -56.95 -41.07
CA ASN A 369 36.93 -57.95 -40.38
C ASN A 369 35.53 -58.03 -41.01
N ALA A 370 34.74 -59.04 -40.66
CA ALA A 370 33.38 -59.23 -41.19
C ALA A 370 32.47 -57.99 -41.03
N ASN A 371 32.64 -57.22 -39.96
CA ASN A 371 31.75 -56.10 -39.62
C ASN A 371 32.46 -54.74 -39.48
N ASN A 372 33.79 -54.66 -39.62
CA ASN A 372 34.52 -53.39 -39.56
C ASN A 372 35.88 -53.46 -40.27
N ILE A 373 36.45 -52.28 -40.53
CA ILE A 373 37.80 -52.12 -41.03
C ILE A 373 38.57 -51.29 -40.00
N GLN A 374 39.76 -51.73 -39.63
CA GLN A 374 40.58 -51.13 -38.57
C GLN A 374 42.01 -50.91 -39.04
N LEU A 375 42.72 -50.00 -38.38
CA LEU A 375 44.16 -49.85 -38.55
C LEU A 375 44.87 -51.04 -37.90
N ASP A 376 45.81 -51.64 -38.64
CA ASP A 376 46.73 -52.61 -38.06
C ASP A 376 47.76 -51.87 -37.20
N THR A 377 47.51 -51.83 -35.90
CA THR A 377 48.37 -51.10 -34.97
C THR A 377 49.77 -51.71 -34.84
N ALA A 378 49.96 -52.99 -35.20
CA ALA A 378 51.28 -53.61 -35.23
C ALA A 378 52.14 -53.07 -36.39
N ALA A 379 51.51 -52.64 -37.49
CA ALA A 379 52.19 -51.98 -38.61
C ALA A 379 52.46 -50.48 -38.38
N THR A 380 51.83 -49.86 -37.38
CA THR A 380 51.88 -48.39 -37.15
C THR A 380 52.60 -47.94 -35.87
N ASP A 381 53.13 -48.86 -35.06
CA ASP A 381 53.73 -48.66 -33.71
C ASP A 381 55.05 -47.85 -33.65
N THR A 382 55.26 -46.89 -34.54
CA THR A 382 56.40 -45.94 -34.47
C THR A 382 56.06 -44.54 -34.98
N ARG A 383 54.80 -44.28 -35.41
CA ARG A 383 54.42 -43.05 -36.10
C ARG A 383 53.21 -42.29 -35.53
N TYR A 384 52.59 -42.80 -34.46
CA TYR A 384 51.46 -42.14 -33.79
C TYR A 384 51.59 -42.25 -32.27
N VAL A 385 51.20 -41.18 -31.55
CA VAL A 385 51.18 -41.12 -30.08
C VAL A 385 49.83 -41.62 -29.58
N ASN A 386 49.80 -42.66 -28.75
CA ASN A 386 48.57 -43.11 -28.09
C ASN A 386 48.33 -42.37 -26.75
N SER A 387 47.12 -42.50 -26.20
CA SER A 387 46.69 -41.83 -24.95
C SER A 387 47.39 -42.33 -23.67
N THR A 388 48.32 -43.27 -23.77
CA THR A 388 48.99 -43.93 -22.63
C THR A 388 50.43 -43.47 -22.42
N GLY A 389 50.88 -42.42 -23.12
CA GLY A 389 52.12 -41.71 -22.79
C GLY A 389 53.36 -42.24 -23.52
N ASP A 390 53.26 -42.38 -24.84
CA ASP A 390 54.42 -42.70 -25.67
C ASP A 390 55.41 -41.53 -25.73
N THR A 391 56.71 -41.84 -25.76
CA THR A 391 57.78 -40.85 -25.95
C THR A 391 58.11 -40.75 -27.44
N MET A 392 57.86 -39.59 -28.06
CA MET A 392 58.31 -39.35 -29.44
C MET A 392 59.84 -39.27 -29.48
N THR A 393 60.49 -40.20 -30.18
CA THR A 393 61.92 -40.10 -30.53
C THR A 393 62.07 -39.62 -31.98
N GLY A 394 62.66 -38.44 -32.19
CA GLY A 394 62.88 -37.85 -33.52
C GLY A 394 62.62 -36.34 -33.55
N SER A 395 63.05 -35.65 -34.62
CA SER A 395 62.70 -34.23 -34.81
C SER A 395 61.20 -34.10 -35.05
N LEU A 396 60.50 -33.50 -34.08
CA LEU A 396 59.14 -33.01 -34.26
C LEU A 396 59.19 -31.68 -35.02
N ASP A 397 58.89 -31.71 -36.31
CA ASP A 397 58.70 -30.49 -37.10
C ASP A 397 57.33 -29.87 -36.74
N MET A 398 57.38 -28.76 -36.01
CA MET A 398 56.20 -28.02 -35.57
C MET A 398 55.82 -26.88 -36.53
N GLY A 399 56.40 -26.79 -37.73
CA GLY A 399 55.98 -25.83 -38.76
C GLY A 399 55.93 -24.38 -38.25
N ASN A 400 57.09 -23.81 -37.89
CA ASN A 400 57.24 -22.46 -37.30
C ASN A 400 56.43 -22.16 -36.02
N GLN A 401 55.70 -23.13 -35.46
CA GLN A 401 54.96 -22.96 -34.21
C GLN A 401 55.85 -23.24 -33.01
N ARG A 402 55.74 -22.40 -31.97
CA ARG A 402 56.51 -22.54 -30.72
C ARG A 402 55.61 -23.08 -29.61
N ILE A 403 56.11 -24.05 -28.85
CA ILE A 403 55.45 -24.48 -27.60
C ILE A 403 55.64 -23.36 -26.57
N PHE A 404 54.55 -22.68 -26.20
CA PHE A 404 54.56 -21.76 -25.06
C PHE A 404 54.36 -22.56 -23.78
N ASN A 405 55.41 -22.64 -22.95
CA ASN A 405 55.30 -23.20 -21.61
C ASN A 405 54.52 -22.24 -20.70
N ARG A 406 53.24 -22.54 -20.40
CA ARG A 406 52.44 -21.84 -19.38
C ARG A 406 52.85 -22.33 -17.99
N GLY A 407 53.84 -21.67 -17.40
CA GLY A 407 53.96 -21.57 -15.94
C GLY A 407 54.56 -22.77 -15.20
N CYS A 408 55.76 -23.22 -15.57
CA CYS A 408 56.56 -24.02 -14.63
C CYS A 408 57.11 -23.13 -13.50
N PRO A 409 56.97 -23.52 -12.21
CA PRO A 409 57.62 -22.84 -11.08
C PRO A 409 59.14 -22.79 -11.24
N ALA A 410 59.79 -21.77 -10.66
CA ALA A 410 61.24 -21.57 -10.75
C ALA A 410 62.02 -22.83 -10.28
N GLY A 411 62.86 -23.39 -11.16
CA GLY A 411 63.65 -24.60 -10.93
C GLY A 411 63.47 -25.73 -11.96
N TYR A 412 62.44 -25.68 -12.82
CA TYR A 412 62.08 -26.76 -13.77
C TYR A 412 62.55 -26.57 -15.22
N ILE A 413 63.36 -25.53 -15.50
CA ILE A 413 64.08 -25.43 -16.77
C ILE A 413 65.59 -25.39 -16.45
N LYS A 414 66.30 -26.48 -16.76
CA LYS A 414 67.76 -26.44 -16.95
C LYS A 414 68.02 -26.15 -18.42
N ALA A 415 68.51 -24.96 -18.75
CA ALA A 415 69.16 -24.75 -20.02
C ALA A 415 70.49 -25.53 -19.99
N GLY A 416 70.65 -26.51 -20.88
CA GLY A 416 71.96 -27.13 -21.15
C GLY A 416 72.91 -26.11 -21.80
N PRO A 417 74.24 -26.30 -21.70
CA PRO A 417 75.24 -25.31 -22.13
C PRO A 417 75.13 -24.99 -23.62
N ALA A 418 75.53 -23.77 -23.98
CA ALA A 418 75.54 -23.24 -25.33
C ALA A 418 76.39 -24.07 -26.31
#